data_AF-A0A3B8VVB9-F1
#
_entry.id   AF-A0A3B8VVB9-F1
#
_cell.length_a   1.000
_cell.length_b   1.000
_cell.length_c   1.000
_cell.angle_alpha   90.00
_cell.angle_beta   90.00
_cell.angle_gamma   90.00
#
_symmetry.space_group_name_H-M   'P 1'
#
loop_
_entity.id
_entity.type
_entity.pdbx_description
1 polymer ?
#
loop_
_entity_poly.entity_id
_entity_poly.type
_entity_poly.pdbx_seq_one_letter_code
_entity_poly.pdbx_strand_id
1 'polypeptide(L)'
;IGAAVAYALGAPPLGVFSCLICGIIGSNTIAMDGAVAVLKVGEPVGAMVAALVGAEVSKVVNNRTPVNIIVIPTATILAGGLVGIYIAPVIAEFMQSLGMLVNSATMLHPFWMGVAVACIMGILLTLPISSAAIAISLSLGGLAAGAATIGCSAHMIGFAVASFRDNGWGGLISQGLGTSMIQVPNVLRKPVIALPAILTSIVLGPVATVGVQLQNNSVGAGMGTSGLVGQLMAIETMGADHTVLILATTMVLPAIVAFAISEFMRKKGYIKPGDMKL
;
A
#
# COMPACT_ATOMS: atom_id res chain seq x y z
N ILE A 1 -7.22 8.12 8.09
CA ILE A 1 -6.09 7.41 8.78
C ILE A 1 -6.15 7.66 10.28
N GLY A 2 -6.06 8.90 10.74
CA GLY A 2 -5.97 9.22 12.17
C GLY A 2 -7.04 8.59 13.08
N ALA A 3 -8.33 8.75 12.74
CA ALA A 3 -9.41 8.11 13.50
C ALA A 3 -9.38 6.58 13.46
N ALA A 4 -9.03 5.99 12.30
CA ALA A 4 -8.98 4.53 12.15
C ALA A 4 -7.88 3.91 13.01
N VAL A 5 -6.70 4.53 13.06
CA VAL A 5 -5.58 4.10 13.90
C VAL A 5 -5.97 4.18 15.39
N ALA A 6 -6.55 5.31 15.81
CA ALA A 6 -6.97 5.49 17.20
C ALA A 6 -8.07 4.51 17.62
N TYR A 7 -9.05 4.26 16.75
CA TYR A 7 -10.11 3.28 16.98
C TYR A 7 -9.55 1.86 17.09
N ALA A 8 -8.65 1.46 16.18
CA ALA A 8 -8.00 0.15 16.22
C ALA A 8 -7.16 -0.06 17.49
N LEU A 9 -6.59 1.00 18.05
CA LEU A 9 -5.81 0.98 19.31
C LEU A 9 -6.66 1.04 20.59
N GLY A 10 -7.99 1.13 20.47
CA GLY A 10 -8.91 1.24 21.60
C GLY A 10 -8.82 2.59 22.34
N ALA A 11 -8.50 3.67 21.64
CA ALA A 11 -8.46 5.00 22.22
C ALA A 11 -9.86 5.49 22.67
N PRO A 12 -9.95 6.35 23.70
CA PRO A 12 -11.22 6.94 24.11
C PRO A 12 -11.82 7.80 22.99
N PRO A 13 -13.16 8.02 22.94
CA PRO A 13 -13.81 8.77 21.86
C PRO A 13 -13.18 10.14 21.60
N LEU A 14 -12.86 10.90 22.67
CA LEU A 14 -12.18 12.20 22.56
C LEU A 14 -10.77 12.07 21.94
N GLY A 15 -10.04 11.00 22.24
CA GLY A 15 -8.76 10.69 21.63
C GLY A 15 -8.90 10.37 20.14
N VAL A 16 -9.93 9.61 19.75
CA VAL A 16 -10.22 9.28 18.34
C VAL A 16 -10.48 10.54 17.52
N PHE A 17 -11.33 11.45 18.01
CA PHE A 17 -11.58 12.73 17.33
C PHE A 17 -10.33 13.61 17.25
N SER A 18 -9.52 13.64 18.32
CA SER A 18 -8.28 14.41 18.35
C SER A 18 -7.20 13.85 17.41
N CYS A 19 -7.20 12.53 17.20
CA CYS A 19 -6.31 11.88 16.24
C CYS A 19 -6.64 12.21 14.78
N LEU A 20 -7.84 12.73 14.46
CA LEU A 20 -8.11 13.29 13.12
C LEU A 20 -7.17 14.45 12.83
N ILE A 21 -7.00 15.36 13.80
CA ILE A 21 -6.12 16.53 13.70
C ILE A 21 -4.66 16.07 13.65
N CYS A 22 -4.27 15.10 14.50
CA CYS A 22 -2.93 14.52 14.46
C CYS A 22 -2.60 13.93 13.09
N GLY A 23 -3.57 13.25 12.48
CA GLY A 23 -3.42 12.71 11.12
C GLY A 23 -3.21 13.80 10.08
N ILE A 24 -3.96 14.92 10.15
CA ILE A 24 -3.81 16.05 9.22
C ILE A 24 -2.44 16.72 9.36
N ILE A 25 -1.97 16.93 10.60
CA ILE A 25 -0.65 17.50 10.86
C ILE A 25 0.44 16.54 10.38
N GLY A 26 0.33 15.26 10.73
CA GLY A 26 1.31 14.23 10.38
C GLY A 26 1.40 13.94 8.88
N SER A 27 0.30 14.10 8.13
CA SER A 27 0.33 13.94 6.67
C SER A 27 0.84 15.18 5.92
N ASN A 28 1.05 16.30 6.62
CA ASN A 28 1.39 17.59 6.02
C ASN A 28 0.42 18.01 4.89
N THR A 29 -0.87 17.63 5.04
CA THR A 29 -1.92 17.91 4.05
C THR A 29 -2.22 19.40 3.94
N ILE A 30 -2.08 20.13 5.05
CA ILE A 30 -2.29 21.58 5.09
C ILE A 30 -0.92 22.24 5.04
N ALA A 31 -0.54 22.74 3.87
CA ALA A 31 0.64 23.57 3.70
C ALA A 31 0.23 25.05 3.71
N MET A 32 0.97 25.88 4.44
CA MET A 32 0.80 27.33 4.38
C MET A 32 1.63 27.86 3.20
N ASP A 33 0.96 28.45 2.21
CA ASP A 33 1.61 29.24 1.16
C ASP A 33 1.32 30.73 1.42
N GLY A 34 2.22 31.39 2.15
CA GLY A 34 1.99 32.74 2.68
C GLY A 34 0.81 32.77 3.67
N ALA A 35 -0.24 33.53 3.33
CA ALA A 35 -1.44 33.66 4.16
C ALA A 35 -2.56 32.66 3.80
N VAL A 36 -2.35 31.81 2.79
CA VAL A 36 -3.37 30.91 2.26
C VAL A 36 -3.02 29.46 2.60
N ALA A 37 -3.99 28.75 3.17
CA ALA A 37 -3.89 27.31 3.43
C ALA A 37 -4.18 26.54 2.14
N VAL A 38 -3.18 25.80 1.65
CA VAL A 38 -3.31 24.94 0.46
C VAL A 38 -3.41 23.48 0.89
N LEU A 39 -4.42 22.78 0.37
CA LEU A 39 -4.58 21.34 0.57
C LEU A 39 -3.74 20.57 -0.45
N LYS A 40 -2.76 19.81 0.05
CA LYS A 40 -1.93 18.89 -0.74
C LYS A 40 -2.28 17.44 -0.42
N VAL A 41 -1.96 16.53 -1.34
CA VAL A 41 -2.07 15.09 -1.07
C VAL A 41 -1.17 14.76 0.11
N GLY A 42 -1.77 14.30 1.20
CA GLY A 42 -1.07 14.00 2.44
C GLY A 42 -0.29 12.70 2.38
N GLU A 43 0.83 12.66 3.08
CA GLU A 43 1.65 11.46 3.22
C GLU A 43 1.05 10.52 4.30
N PRO A 44 0.64 9.29 3.95
CA PRO A 44 -0.15 8.45 4.84
C PRO A 44 0.64 7.84 6.00
N VAL A 45 1.94 7.62 5.86
CA VAL A 45 2.77 7.02 6.92
C VAL A 45 2.99 8.01 8.05
N GLY A 46 3.27 9.28 7.74
CA GLY A 46 3.35 10.37 8.70
C GLY A 46 2.03 10.58 9.45
N ALA A 47 0.89 10.53 8.75
CA ALA A 47 -0.43 10.52 9.38
C ALA A 47 -0.62 9.35 10.35
N MET A 48 -0.16 8.15 9.98
CA MET A 48 -0.26 6.95 10.82
C MET A 48 0.61 7.06 12.07
N VAL A 49 1.86 7.50 11.95
CA VAL A 49 2.79 7.64 13.09
C VAL A 49 2.33 8.72 14.05
N ALA A 50 1.92 9.89 13.54
CA ALA A 50 1.38 10.98 14.36
C ALA A 50 0.12 10.54 15.12
N ALA A 51 -0.79 9.83 14.45
CA ALA A 51 -1.99 9.30 15.07
C ALA A 51 -1.73 8.18 16.07
N LEU A 52 -0.73 7.33 15.83
CA LEU A 52 -0.34 6.26 16.75
C LEU A 52 0.15 6.84 18.07
N VAL A 53 1.06 7.82 18.02
CA VAL A 53 1.54 8.47 19.25
C VAL A 53 0.43 9.26 19.93
N GLY A 54 -0.37 10.00 19.18
CA GLY A 54 -1.54 10.70 19.73
C GLY A 54 -2.51 9.75 20.44
N ALA A 55 -2.82 8.60 19.82
CA ALA A 55 -3.71 7.60 20.38
C ALA A 55 -3.16 6.99 21.67
N GLU A 56 -1.87 6.63 21.72
CA GLU A 56 -1.23 6.12 22.94
C GLU A 56 -1.25 7.13 24.08
N VAL A 57 -0.92 8.40 23.81
CA VAL A 57 -0.99 9.47 24.82
C VAL A 57 -2.42 9.67 25.31
N SER A 58 -3.41 9.64 24.41
CA SER A 58 -4.82 9.77 24.79
C SER A 58 -5.28 8.68 25.76
N LYS A 59 -4.77 7.45 25.63
CA LYS A 59 -5.07 6.33 26.53
C LYS A 59 -4.44 6.52 27.91
N VAL A 60 -3.19 7.00 27.96
CA VAL A 60 -2.46 7.24 29.22
C VAL A 60 -3.13 8.34 30.06
N VAL A 61 -3.63 9.38 29.39
CA VAL A 61 -4.26 10.56 30.02
C VAL A 61 -5.72 10.31 30.40
N ASN A 62 -6.37 9.31 29.79
CA ASN A 62 -7.77 9.00 30.03
C ASN A 62 -8.04 8.71 31.52
N ASN A 63 -9.09 9.30 32.09
CA ASN A 63 -9.51 9.13 33.49
C ASN A 63 -8.49 9.55 34.57
N ARG A 64 -7.47 10.34 34.21
CA ARG A 64 -6.50 10.87 35.19
C ARG A 64 -6.92 12.18 35.83
N THR A 65 -7.80 12.96 35.19
CA THR A 65 -8.17 14.31 35.66
C THR A 65 -9.68 14.57 35.59
N PRO A 66 -10.23 15.46 36.43
CA PRO A 66 -11.63 15.89 36.32
C PRO A 66 -11.89 16.73 35.05
N VAL A 67 -10.84 17.25 34.41
CA VAL A 67 -10.89 18.10 33.20
C VAL A 67 -10.51 17.34 31.92
N ASN A 68 -10.80 16.04 31.86
CA ASN A 68 -10.48 15.16 30.72
C ASN A 68 -10.97 15.69 29.36
N ILE A 69 -12.07 16.44 29.33
CA ILE A 69 -12.63 17.00 28.09
C ILE A 69 -11.68 17.98 27.40
N ILE A 70 -10.82 18.66 28.16
CA ILE A 70 -9.81 19.59 27.64
C ILE A 70 -8.45 18.88 27.55
N VAL A 71 -8.06 18.16 28.60
CA VAL A 71 -6.71 17.59 28.71
C VAL A 71 -6.47 16.51 27.67
N ILE A 72 -7.45 15.65 27.39
CA ILE A 72 -7.28 14.56 26.40
C ILE A 72 -7.03 15.14 25.00
N PRO A 73 -7.88 16.03 24.45
CA PRO A 73 -7.61 16.61 23.14
C PRO A 73 -6.30 17.38 23.06
N THR A 74 -6.01 18.25 24.03
CA THR A 74 -4.80 19.07 24.01
C THR A 74 -3.54 18.21 24.06
N ALA A 75 -3.47 17.23 24.97
CA ALA A 75 -2.31 16.34 25.07
C ALA A 75 -2.14 15.48 23.80
N THR A 76 -3.25 14.97 23.26
CA THR A 76 -3.25 14.17 22.04
C THR A 76 -2.73 14.95 20.84
N ILE A 77 -3.25 16.16 20.62
CA ILE A 77 -2.85 17.03 19.50
C ILE A 77 -1.42 17.52 19.64
N LEU A 78 -0.99 17.90 20.85
CA LEU A 78 0.39 18.35 21.07
C LEU A 78 1.38 17.22 20.83
N ALA A 79 1.15 16.04 21.42
CA ALA A 79 2.05 14.91 21.24
C ALA A 79 2.06 14.40 19.80
N GLY A 80 0.89 14.14 19.22
CA GLY A 80 0.77 13.66 17.85
C GLY A 80 1.23 14.70 16.82
N GLY A 81 0.95 15.98 17.07
CA GLY A 81 1.36 17.09 16.21
C GLY A 81 2.87 17.34 16.24
N LEU A 82 3.51 17.32 17.42
CA LEU A 82 4.97 17.42 17.51
C LEU A 82 5.66 16.28 16.76
N VAL A 83 5.20 15.05 16.98
CA VAL A 83 5.71 13.88 16.26
C VAL A 83 5.49 14.03 14.77
N GLY A 84 4.31 14.48 14.35
CA GLY A 84 4.02 14.78 12.95
C GLY A 84 5.02 15.77 12.35
N ILE A 85 5.29 16.90 13.02
CA ILE A 85 6.21 17.93 12.52
C ILE A 85 7.65 17.42 12.38
N TYR A 86 8.14 16.63 13.33
CA TYR A 86 9.52 16.15 13.29
C TYR A 86 9.71 14.90 12.42
N ILE A 87 8.72 14.01 12.34
CA ILE A 87 8.84 12.74 11.60
C ILE A 87 8.36 12.86 10.15
N ALA A 88 7.33 13.66 9.86
CA ALA A 88 6.82 13.84 8.50
C ALA A 88 7.90 14.25 7.47
N PRO A 89 8.84 15.20 7.74
CA PRO A 89 9.86 15.55 6.75
C PRO A 89 10.80 14.37 6.46
N VAL A 90 11.19 13.60 7.48
CA VAL A 90 12.06 12.41 7.31
C VAL A 90 11.36 11.35 6.45
N ILE A 91 10.08 11.11 6.71
CA ILE A 91 9.30 10.18 5.89
C ILE A 91 9.14 10.71 4.46
N ALA A 92 8.89 12.01 4.28
CA ALA A 92 8.77 12.62 2.96
C ALA A 92 10.04 12.47 2.13
N GLU A 93 11.23 12.69 2.71
CA GLU A 93 12.52 12.46 2.05
C GLU A 93 12.70 10.98 1.67
N PHE A 94 12.35 10.07 2.58
CA PHE A 94 12.38 8.63 2.29
C PHE A 94 11.44 8.28 1.12
N MET A 95 10.22 8.81 1.09
CA MET A 95 9.28 8.60 -0.02
C MET A 95 9.79 9.18 -1.34
N GLN A 96 10.42 10.35 -1.31
CA GLN A 96 11.08 10.92 -2.48
C GLN A 96 12.20 10.02 -2.99
N SER A 97 13.01 9.44 -2.09
CA SER A 97 14.08 8.51 -2.47
C SER A 97 13.55 7.25 -3.17
N LEU A 98 12.44 6.68 -2.65
CA LEU A 98 11.74 5.56 -3.29
C LEU A 98 11.15 5.97 -4.64
N GLY A 99 10.61 7.18 -4.74
CA GLY A 99 10.13 7.73 -6.00
C GLY A 99 11.24 7.83 -7.05
N MET A 100 12.40 8.37 -6.67
CA MET A 100 13.57 8.44 -7.55
C MET A 100 14.07 7.06 -7.98
N LEU A 101 14.01 6.07 -7.09
CA LEU A 101 14.36 4.68 -7.41
C LEU A 101 13.44 4.11 -8.49
N VAL A 102 12.11 4.30 -8.35
CA VAL A 102 11.15 3.86 -9.37
C VAL A 102 11.37 4.60 -10.68
N ASN A 103 11.58 5.92 -10.65
CA ASN A 103 11.84 6.71 -11.86
C ASN A 103 13.17 6.32 -12.55
N SER A 104 14.18 5.91 -11.79
CA SER A 104 15.42 5.38 -12.39
C SER A 104 15.17 4.03 -13.06
N ALA A 105 14.27 3.21 -12.52
CA ALA A 105 13.89 1.92 -13.10
C ALA A 105 13.06 2.06 -14.39
N THR A 106 12.31 3.16 -14.57
CA THR A 106 11.55 3.42 -15.81
C THR A 106 12.45 3.76 -17.01
N MET A 107 13.69 4.19 -16.76
CA MET A 107 14.68 4.48 -17.80
C MET A 107 15.34 3.22 -18.39
N LEU A 108 15.08 2.04 -17.82
CA LEU A 108 15.58 0.77 -18.31
C LEU A 108 14.84 0.33 -19.59
N HIS A 109 15.45 -0.59 -20.35
CA HIS A 109 14.75 -1.23 -21.48
C HIS A 109 13.47 -1.94 -21.01
N PRO A 110 12.42 -2.03 -21.84
CA PRO A 110 11.09 -2.50 -21.43
C PRO A 110 11.06 -3.81 -20.64
N PHE A 111 11.91 -4.78 -21.00
CA PHE A 111 12.06 -6.04 -20.26
C PHE A 111 12.52 -5.81 -18.81
N TRP A 112 13.65 -5.13 -18.62
CA TRP A 112 14.24 -4.88 -17.30
C TRP A 112 13.45 -3.85 -16.49
N MET A 113 12.88 -2.84 -17.16
CA MET A 113 11.92 -1.92 -16.56
C MET A 113 10.74 -2.69 -15.98
N GLY A 114 10.16 -3.61 -16.76
CA GLY A 114 9.05 -4.45 -16.32
C GLY A 114 9.37 -5.20 -15.04
N VAL A 115 10.53 -5.88 -14.98
CA VAL A 115 10.97 -6.60 -13.77
C VAL A 115 11.12 -5.65 -12.59
N ALA A 116 11.89 -4.57 -12.76
CA ALA A 116 12.25 -3.68 -11.67
C ALA A 116 11.04 -2.92 -11.12
N VAL A 117 10.25 -2.29 -11.99
CA VAL A 117 9.07 -1.51 -11.60
C VAL A 117 8.00 -2.41 -10.98
N ALA A 118 7.71 -3.59 -11.57
CA ALA A 118 6.72 -4.50 -11.00
C ALA A 118 7.14 -5.03 -9.61
N CYS A 119 8.42 -5.38 -9.45
CA CYS A 119 8.95 -5.85 -8.17
C CYS A 119 8.89 -4.75 -7.10
N ILE A 120 9.42 -3.55 -7.41
CA ILE A 120 9.48 -2.44 -6.46
C ILE A 120 8.06 -2.01 -6.08
N MET A 121 7.19 -1.75 -7.06
CA MET A 121 5.82 -1.29 -6.79
C MET A 121 4.99 -2.35 -6.06
N GLY A 122 5.19 -3.63 -6.36
CA GLY A 122 4.56 -4.73 -5.64
C GLY A 122 4.95 -4.76 -4.16
N ILE A 123 6.24 -4.66 -3.86
CA ILE A 123 6.75 -4.61 -2.47
C ILE A 123 6.22 -3.37 -1.75
N LEU A 124 6.25 -2.20 -2.41
CA LEU A 124 5.74 -0.95 -1.84
C LEU A 124 4.24 -1.01 -1.53
N LEU A 125 3.45 -1.72 -2.35
CA LEU A 125 2.04 -1.93 -2.11
C LEU A 125 1.76 -2.83 -0.89
N THR A 126 2.63 -3.80 -0.62
CA THR A 126 2.49 -4.66 0.57
C THR A 126 2.96 -3.96 1.84
N LEU A 127 4.01 -3.15 1.77
CA LEU A 127 4.46 -2.35 2.90
C LEU A 127 3.40 -1.32 3.30
N PRO A 128 3.42 -0.80 4.54
CA PRO A 128 2.50 0.26 4.99
C PRO A 128 2.90 1.62 4.36
N ILE A 129 3.05 1.67 3.04
CA ILE A 129 3.44 2.81 2.22
C ILE A 129 2.38 2.95 1.12
N SER A 130 2.06 4.18 0.70
CA SER A 130 1.10 4.37 -0.39
C SER A 130 1.77 4.31 -1.75
N SER A 131 1.80 3.10 -2.33
CA SER A 131 2.19 2.87 -3.73
C SER A 131 1.40 3.73 -4.72
N ALA A 132 0.11 3.97 -4.46
CA ALA A 132 -0.73 4.85 -5.26
C ALA A 132 -0.27 6.31 -5.23
N ALA A 133 0.10 6.83 -4.06
CA ALA A 133 0.63 8.18 -3.95
C ALA A 133 1.97 8.32 -4.68
N ILE A 134 2.85 7.32 -4.60
CA ILE A 134 4.12 7.30 -5.34
C ILE A 134 3.85 7.33 -6.84
N ALA A 135 2.95 6.49 -7.35
CA ALA A 135 2.61 6.44 -8.76
C ALA A 135 2.03 7.78 -9.29
N ILE A 136 1.18 8.43 -8.49
CA ILE A 136 0.63 9.76 -8.81
C ILE A 136 1.73 10.83 -8.79
N SER A 137 2.57 10.85 -7.76
CA SER A 137 3.64 11.85 -7.61
C SER A 137 4.68 11.78 -8.73
N LEU A 138 4.97 10.58 -9.21
CA LEU A 138 5.87 10.33 -10.34
C LEU A 138 5.19 10.49 -11.70
N SER A 139 3.87 10.74 -11.72
CA SER A 139 3.07 10.78 -12.95
C SER A 139 3.31 9.55 -13.84
N LEU A 140 3.36 8.35 -13.23
CA LEU A 140 3.59 7.12 -13.99
C LEU A 140 2.50 6.95 -15.04
N GLY A 141 2.91 6.73 -16.29
CA GLY A 141 2.00 6.53 -17.42
C GLY A 141 2.50 5.47 -18.39
N GLY A 142 1.62 5.05 -19.29
CA GLY A 142 1.94 4.10 -20.35
C GLY A 142 2.43 2.76 -19.82
N LEU A 143 3.51 2.23 -20.42
CA LEU A 143 4.07 0.92 -20.09
C LEU A 143 4.61 0.83 -18.65
N ALA A 144 5.18 1.91 -18.11
CA ALA A 144 5.68 1.94 -16.74
C ALA A 144 4.53 1.82 -15.72
N ALA A 145 3.41 2.49 -15.98
CA ALA A 145 2.21 2.36 -15.18
C ALA A 145 1.60 0.95 -15.28
N GLY A 146 1.59 0.34 -16.47
CA GLY A 146 1.17 -1.06 -16.63
C GLY A 146 2.06 -2.05 -15.88
N ALA A 147 3.39 -1.85 -15.92
CA ALA A 147 4.36 -2.62 -15.13
C ALA A 147 4.10 -2.50 -13.61
N ALA A 148 3.80 -1.29 -13.13
CA ALA A 148 3.45 -1.06 -11.73
C ALA A 148 2.14 -1.79 -11.36
N THR A 149 1.11 -1.69 -12.20
CA THR A 149 -0.19 -2.34 -11.96
C THR A 149 -0.07 -3.86 -11.90
N ILE A 150 0.70 -4.48 -12.79
CA ILE A 150 0.90 -5.94 -12.75
C ILE A 150 1.67 -6.36 -11.50
N GLY A 151 2.68 -5.61 -11.08
CA GLY A 151 3.44 -5.89 -9.87
C GLY A 151 2.59 -5.83 -8.60
N CYS A 152 1.76 -4.79 -8.53
CA CYS A 152 0.76 -4.59 -7.48
C CYS A 152 -0.28 -5.73 -7.47
N SER A 153 -0.79 -6.11 -8.65
CA SER A 153 -1.75 -7.21 -8.81
C SER A 153 -1.14 -8.56 -8.43
N ALA A 154 0.14 -8.78 -8.75
CA ALA A 154 0.90 -9.96 -8.37
C ALA A 154 1.03 -10.10 -6.85
N HIS A 155 1.13 -9.00 -6.09
CA HIS A 155 1.16 -9.07 -4.64
C HIS A 155 -0.24 -9.35 -4.06
N MET A 156 -1.25 -8.60 -4.49
CA MET A 156 -2.62 -8.78 -3.98
C MET A 156 -3.17 -10.18 -4.25
N ILE A 157 -3.14 -10.60 -5.52
CA ILE A 157 -3.64 -11.92 -5.91
C ILE A 157 -2.68 -13.01 -5.51
N GLY A 158 -1.37 -12.75 -5.54
CA GLY A 158 -0.38 -13.74 -5.12
C GLY A 158 -0.55 -14.13 -3.65
N PHE A 159 -0.75 -13.15 -2.76
CA PHE A 159 -1.08 -13.43 -1.36
C PHE A 159 -2.47 -14.07 -1.21
N ALA A 160 -3.48 -13.60 -1.93
CA ALA A 160 -4.84 -14.15 -1.89
C ALA A 160 -4.86 -15.65 -2.22
N VAL A 161 -4.16 -16.04 -3.29
CA VAL A 161 -4.10 -17.43 -3.75
C VAL A 161 -3.16 -18.27 -2.90
N ALA A 162 -1.99 -17.75 -2.55
CA ALA A 162 -1.04 -18.48 -1.70
C ALA A 162 -1.60 -18.76 -0.30
N SER A 163 -2.43 -17.86 0.24
CA SER A 163 -3.05 -17.97 1.57
C SER A 163 -4.47 -18.58 1.55
N PHE A 164 -4.97 -18.99 0.39
CA PHE A 164 -6.35 -19.50 0.24
C PHE A 164 -6.65 -20.71 1.15
N ARG A 165 -5.68 -21.61 1.34
CA ARG A 165 -5.83 -22.77 2.25
C ARG A 165 -5.95 -22.36 3.73
N ASP A 166 -5.39 -21.22 4.10
CA ASP A 166 -5.32 -20.75 5.48
C ASP A 166 -6.49 -19.81 5.83
N ASN A 167 -7.03 -19.08 4.85
CA ASN A 167 -8.03 -18.02 5.05
C ASN A 167 -9.34 -18.19 4.26
N GLY A 168 -9.41 -19.18 3.36
CA GLY A 168 -10.57 -19.44 2.52
C GLY A 168 -11.00 -18.26 1.64
N TRP A 169 -12.28 -18.22 1.31
CA TRP A 169 -12.88 -17.19 0.44
C TRP A 169 -12.82 -15.78 1.04
N GLY A 170 -12.92 -15.66 2.38
CA GLY A 170 -12.79 -14.36 3.07
C GLY A 170 -11.40 -13.75 2.88
N GLY A 171 -10.35 -14.57 3.02
CA GLY A 171 -8.97 -14.17 2.72
C GLY A 171 -8.75 -13.82 1.25
N LEU A 172 -9.31 -14.62 0.33
CA LEU A 172 -9.19 -14.39 -1.10
C LEU A 172 -9.71 -13.01 -1.50
N ILE A 173 -10.92 -12.66 -1.06
CA ILE A 173 -11.56 -11.38 -1.41
C ILE A 173 -10.86 -10.22 -0.70
N SER A 174 -10.57 -10.36 0.60
CA SER A 174 -9.95 -9.29 1.38
C SER A 174 -8.54 -8.94 0.91
N GLN A 175 -7.74 -9.93 0.48
CA GLN A 175 -6.39 -9.68 -0.02
C GLN A 175 -6.38 -9.35 -1.52
N GLY A 176 -7.19 -10.08 -2.30
CA GLY A 176 -7.23 -9.98 -3.75
C GLY A 176 -7.95 -8.74 -4.26
N LEU A 177 -9.05 -8.30 -3.62
CA LEU A 177 -9.78 -7.09 -3.99
C LEU A 177 -9.62 -5.96 -2.97
N GLY A 178 -9.22 -6.26 -1.73
CA GLY A 178 -8.98 -5.27 -0.69
C GLY A 178 -7.54 -4.77 -0.72
N THR A 179 -6.65 -5.41 0.04
CA THR A 179 -5.24 -5.02 0.10
C THR A 179 -4.33 -6.17 0.54
N SER A 180 -3.09 -6.19 0.02
CA SER A 180 -2.08 -7.13 0.51
C SER A 180 -1.46 -6.69 1.85
N MET A 181 -1.69 -5.45 2.29
CA MET A 181 -1.19 -4.93 3.58
C MET A 181 -1.66 -5.78 4.77
N ILE A 182 -2.77 -6.52 4.63
CA ILE A 182 -3.27 -7.43 5.67
C ILE A 182 -2.25 -8.54 6.00
N GLN A 183 -1.36 -8.88 5.06
CA GLN A 183 -0.31 -9.88 5.26
C GLN A 183 0.98 -9.32 5.88
N VAL A 184 1.11 -8.00 6.10
CA VAL A 184 2.31 -7.39 6.70
C VAL A 184 2.72 -8.04 8.02
N PRO A 185 1.81 -8.29 8.99
CA PRO A 185 2.19 -8.94 10.25
C PRO A 185 2.81 -10.32 10.04
N ASN A 186 2.31 -11.08 9.06
CA ASN A 186 2.81 -12.41 8.74
C ASN A 186 4.15 -12.33 8.00
N VAL A 187 4.30 -11.37 7.08
CA VAL A 187 5.57 -11.14 6.35
C VAL A 187 6.68 -10.73 7.31
N LEU A 188 6.38 -9.91 8.32
CA LEU A 188 7.33 -9.53 9.36
C LEU A 188 7.77 -10.73 10.23
N ARG A 189 6.85 -11.66 10.52
CA ARG A 189 7.17 -12.90 11.25
C ARG A 189 7.97 -13.89 10.41
N LYS A 190 7.64 -14.02 9.13
CA LYS A 190 8.26 -14.96 8.21
C LYS A 190 8.37 -14.38 6.79
N PRO A 191 9.45 -13.66 6.46
CA PRO A 191 9.60 -12.97 5.17
C PRO A 191 9.49 -13.88 3.95
N VAL A 192 9.79 -15.17 4.12
CA VAL A 192 9.69 -16.21 3.08
C VAL A 192 8.29 -16.28 2.46
N ILE A 193 7.23 -15.91 3.19
CA ILE A 193 5.85 -15.94 2.67
C ILE A 193 5.60 -14.89 1.58
N ALA A 194 6.43 -13.85 1.46
CA ALA A 194 6.31 -12.82 0.43
C ALA A 194 6.92 -13.26 -0.91
N LEU A 195 7.79 -14.28 -0.90
CA LEU A 195 8.49 -14.71 -2.12
C LEU A 195 7.56 -15.16 -3.26
N PRO A 196 6.44 -15.87 -3.04
CA PRO A 196 5.50 -16.16 -4.12
C PRO A 196 5.00 -14.91 -4.84
N ALA A 197 4.65 -13.87 -4.10
CA ALA A 197 4.21 -12.58 -4.65
C ALA A 197 5.33 -11.86 -5.41
N ILE A 198 6.52 -11.77 -4.80
CA ILE A 198 7.69 -11.09 -5.39
C ILE A 198 8.13 -11.81 -6.68
N LEU A 199 8.28 -13.13 -6.64
CA LEU A 199 8.67 -13.91 -7.81
C LEU A 199 7.61 -13.83 -8.92
N THR A 200 6.32 -13.81 -8.55
CA THR A 200 5.25 -13.58 -9.52
C THR A 200 5.38 -12.21 -10.18
N SER A 201 5.68 -11.15 -9.42
CA SER A 201 5.89 -9.81 -9.99
C SER A 201 7.09 -9.74 -10.93
N ILE A 202 8.19 -10.44 -10.61
CA ILE A 202 9.39 -10.52 -11.46
C ILE A 202 9.10 -11.22 -12.79
N VAL A 203 8.32 -12.31 -12.76
CA VAL A 203 7.96 -13.05 -13.97
C VAL A 203 6.95 -12.28 -14.80
N LEU A 204 5.96 -11.66 -14.18
CA LEU A 204 4.87 -10.99 -14.89
C LEU A 204 5.21 -9.58 -15.36
N GLY A 205 6.21 -8.92 -14.79
CA GLY A 205 6.68 -7.60 -15.23
C GLY A 205 7.05 -7.56 -16.74
N PRO A 206 7.96 -8.43 -17.21
CA PRO A 206 8.28 -8.55 -18.64
C PRO A 206 7.10 -8.98 -19.51
N VAL A 207 6.25 -9.87 -18.99
CA VAL A 207 5.07 -10.35 -19.75
C VAL A 207 4.10 -9.19 -19.99
N ALA A 208 3.85 -8.36 -18.98
CA ALA A 208 2.99 -7.20 -19.12
C ALA A 208 3.60 -6.13 -20.03
N THR A 209 4.91 -5.89 -19.95
CA THR A 209 5.57 -4.80 -20.70
C THR A 209 5.93 -5.17 -22.13
N VAL A 210 6.59 -6.30 -22.36
CA VAL A 210 7.06 -6.73 -23.69
C VAL A 210 6.02 -7.58 -24.40
N GLY A 211 5.34 -8.47 -23.67
CA GLY A 211 4.37 -9.40 -24.26
C GLY A 211 3.02 -8.76 -24.57
N VAL A 212 2.39 -8.18 -23.55
CA VAL A 212 1.03 -7.61 -23.63
C VAL A 212 1.05 -6.12 -23.96
N GLN A 213 2.17 -5.43 -23.72
CA GLN A 213 2.27 -3.97 -23.78
C GLN A 213 1.16 -3.27 -22.98
N LEU A 214 0.89 -3.80 -21.78
CA LEU A 214 -0.11 -3.28 -20.86
C LEU A 214 0.22 -1.82 -20.53
N GLN A 215 -0.75 -0.92 -20.74
CA GLN A 215 -0.65 0.48 -20.39
C GLN A 215 -1.65 0.84 -19.30
N ASN A 216 -1.28 1.80 -18.47
CA ASN A 216 -2.17 2.36 -17.46
C ASN A 216 -1.85 3.84 -17.22
N ASN A 217 -2.63 4.48 -16.36
CA ASN A 217 -2.40 5.83 -15.87
C ASN A 217 -1.87 5.83 -14.43
N SER A 218 -1.54 7.01 -13.91
CA SER A 218 -0.92 7.17 -12.59
C SER A 218 -1.84 6.76 -11.44
N VAL A 219 -3.15 6.88 -11.62
CA VAL A 219 -4.17 6.50 -10.64
C VAL A 219 -4.25 4.98 -10.50
N GLY A 220 -4.20 4.24 -11.62
CA GLY A 220 -4.26 2.78 -11.65
C GLY A 220 -2.94 2.07 -11.38
N ALA A 221 -1.80 2.73 -11.65
CA ALA A 221 -0.46 2.16 -11.54
C ALA A 221 -0.16 1.57 -10.16
N GLY A 222 -0.49 2.28 -9.08
CA GLY A 222 -0.16 1.86 -7.71
C GLY A 222 -1.27 1.10 -6.98
N MET A 223 -2.40 0.81 -7.64
CA MET A 223 -3.60 0.25 -6.99
C MET A 223 -3.76 -1.27 -7.19
N GLY A 224 -3.08 -1.88 -8.17
CA GLY A 224 -3.20 -3.31 -8.46
C GLY A 224 -4.65 -3.72 -8.70
N THR A 225 -5.14 -4.69 -7.93
CA THR A 225 -6.51 -5.21 -7.99
C THR A 225 -7.44 -4.61 -6.92
N SER A 226 -6.95 -3.63 -6.14
CA SER A 226 -7.70 -2.96 -5.08
C SER A 226 -8.92 -2.27 -5.65
N GLY A 227 -10.11 -2.71 -5.23
CA GLY A 227 -11.39 -2.18 -5.71
C GLY A 227 -11.55 -2.21 -7.23
N LEU A 228 -10.78 -3.06 -7.93
CA LEU A 228 -10.66 -3.08 -9.39
C LEU A 228 -10.12 -1.79 -10.03
N VAL A 229 -9.54 -0.87 -9.24
CA VAL A 229 -9.12 0.45 -9.73
C VAL A 229 -8.03 0.31 -10.79
N GLY A 230 -7.03 -0.55 -10.60
CA GLY A 230 -5.98 -0.74 -11.60
C GLY A 230 -6.50 -1.27 -12.93
N GLN A 231 -7.49 -2.17 -12.90
CA GLN A 231 -8.16 -2.72 -14.08
C GLN A 231 -8.99 -1.67 -14.80
N LEU A 232 -9.83 -0.94 -14.06
CA LEU A 232 -10.70 0.09 -14.62
C LEU A 232 -9.90 1.19 -15.30
N MET A 233 -8.81 1.65 -14.67
CA MET A 233 -7.92 2.65 -15.24
C MET A 233 -7.13 2.13 -16.46
N ALA A 234 -6.75 0.85 -16.46
CA ALA A 234 -6.11 0.25 -17.63
C ALA A 234 -7.09 0.15 -18.81
N ILE A 235 -8.36 -0.18 -18.54
CA ILE A 235 -9.43 -0.21 -19.54
C ILE A 235 -9.69 1.20 -20.08
N GLU A 236 -9.70 2.21 -19.21
CA GLU A 236 -9.81 3.61 -19.64
C GLU A 236 -8.64 4.03 -20.54
N THR A 237 -7.42 3.55 -20.24
CA THR A 237 -6.20 3.90 -20.99
C THR A 237 -6.08 3.16 -22.33
N MET A 238 -6.42 1.86 -22.38
CA MET A 238 -6.25 1.01 -23.57
C MET A 238 -7.53 0.81 -24.39
N GLY A 239 -8.69 1.21 -23.85
CA GLY A 239 -10.00 0.99 -24.45
C GLY A 239 -10.69 -0.31 -24.02
N ALA A 240 -12.02 -0.32 -24.12
CA ALA A 240 -12.89 -1.41 -23.67
C ALA A 240 -12.63 -2.75 -24.40
N ASP A 241 -12.13 -2.73 -25.63
CA ASP A 241 -11.84 -3.94 -26.41
C ASP A 241 -10.74 -4.80 -25.77
N HIS A 242 -9.88 -4.19 -24.93
CA HIS A 242 -8.80 -4.89 -24.23
C HIS A 242 -9.21 -5.44 -22.86
N THR A 243 -10.48 -5.33 -22.45
CA THR A 243 -10.96 -5.72 -21.11
C THR A 243 -10.60 -7.15 -20.74
N VAL A 244 -10.82 -8.11 -21.66
CA VAL A 244 -10.53 -9.53 -21.42
C VAL A 244 -9.03 -9.76 -21.23
N LEU A 245 -8.20 -9.10 -22.04
CA LEU A 245 -6.74 -9.18 -21.94
C LEU A 245 -6.23 -8.59 -20.63
N ILE A 246 -6.78 -7.44 -20.21
CA ILE A 246 -6.43 -6.77 -18.96
C ILE A 246 -6.80 -7.64 -17.76
N LEU A 247 -8.01 -8.22 -17.73
CA LEU A 247 -8.44 -9.09 -16.64
C LEU A 247 -7.63 -10.40 -16.62
N ALA A 248 -7.36 -11.00 -17.78
CA ALA A 248 -6.53 -12.19 -17.86
C ALA A 248 -5.11 -11.92 -17.34
N THR A 249 -4.52 -10.78 -17.72
CA THR A 249 -3.15 -10.42 -17.36
C THR A 249 -3.03 -9.96 -15.91
N THR A 250 -3.99 -9.20 -15.38
CA THR A 250 -3.92 -8.64 -14.02
C THR A 250 -4.57 -9.52 -12.96
N MET A 251 -5.42 -10.49 -13.33
CA MET A 251 -6.05 -11.38 -12.35
C MET A 251 -5.69 -12.85 -12.50
N VAL A 252 -5.94 -13.40 -13.69
CA VAL A 252 -5.82 -14.85 -13.91
C VAL A 252 -4.35 -15.27 -13.91
N LEU A 253 -3.51 -14.53 -14.62
CA LEU A 253 -2.10 -14.86 -14.77
C LEU A 253 -1.32 -14.76 -13.43
N PRO A 254 -1.50 -13.71 -12.60
CA PRO A 254 -0.96 -13.68 -11.24
C PRO A 254 -1.43 -14.85 -10.37
N ALA A 255 -2.71 -15.22 -10.46
CA ALA A 255 -3.24 -16.34 -9.68
C ALA A 255 -2.53 -17.65 -10.04
N ILE A 256 -2.38 -17.95 -11.33
CA ILE A 256 -1.74 -19.18 -11.81
C ILE A 256 -0.26 -19.24 -11.39
N VAL A 257 0.49 -18.16 -11.65
CA VAL A 257 1.93 -18.11 -11.37
C VAL A 257 2.19 -18.17 -9.86
N ALA A 258 1.44 -17.40 -9.06
CA ALA A 258 1.60 -17.43 -7.61
C ALA A 258 1.17 -18.76 -7.00
N PHE A 259 0.12 -19.41 -7.53
CA PHE A 259 -0.27 -20.76 -7.10
C PHE A 259 0.85 -21.77 -7.35
N ALA A 260 1.43 -21.78 -8.56
CA ALA A 260 2.52 -22.68 -8.90
C ALA A 260 3.75 -22.48 -8.00
N ILE A 261 4.15 -21.23 -7.78
CA ILE A 261 5.31 -20.90 -6.93
C ILE A 261 5.03 -21.24 -5.46
N SER A 262 3.86 -20.89 -4.94
CA SER A 262 3.50 -21.18 -3.55
C SER A 262 3.41 -22.68 -3.29
N GLU A 263 2.87 -23.48 -4.20
CA GLU A 263 2.79 -24.94 -4.04
C GLU A 263 4.19 -25.58 -4.11
N PHE A 264 5.07 -25.09 -4.98
CA PHE A 264 6.47 -25.52 -5.00
C PHE A 264 7.18 -25.21 -3.67
N MET A 265 6.98 -24.00 -3.12
CA MET A 265 7.56 -23.60 -1.85
C MET A 265 6.98 -24.38 -0.66
N ARG A 266 5.69 -24.74 -0.69
CA ARG A 266 5.05 -25.62 0.29
C ARG A 266 5.63 -27.04 0.22
N LYS A 267 5.84 -27.61 -0.98
CA LYS A 267 6.48 -28.92 -1.17
C LYS A 267 7.92 -28.96 -0.61
N LYS A 268 8.66 -27.86 -0.70
CA LYS A 268 10.00 -27.72 -0.11
C LYS A 268 9.99 -27.41 1.39
N GLY A 269 8.83 -27.25 2.02
CA GLY A 269 8.70 -26.95 3.45
C GLY A 269 9.02 -25.51 3.84
N TYR A 270 9.21 -24.61 2.86
CA TYR A 270 9.46 -23.19 3.13
C TYR A 270 8.22 -22.47 3.65
N ILE A 271 7.04 -22.86 3.18
CA ILE A 271 5.73 -22.36 3.64
C ILE A 271 5.00 -23.50 4.32
N LYS A 272 4.59 -23.30 5.57
CA LYS A 272 3.82 -24.26 6.37
C LYS A 272 2.36 -23.80 6.47
N PRO A 273 1.40 -24.72 6.65
CA PRO A 273 0.03 -24.37 6.97
C PRO A 273 -0.03 -23.46 8.20
N GLY A 274 -0.85 -22.40 8.14
CA GLY A 274 -0.99 -21.41 9.21
C GLY A 274 -0.01 -20.23 9.16
N ASP A 275 1.05 -20.28 8.36
CA ASP A 275 2.02 -19.17 8.25
C ASP A 275 1.40 -17.88 7.69
N MET A 276 0.34 -18.00 6.90
CA MET A 276 -0.35 -16.88 6.23
C MET A 276 -1.74 -16.61 6.81
N LYS A 277 -2.06 -17.18 7.98
CA LYS A 277 -3.38 -17.01 8.61
C LYS A 277 -3.56 -15.56 9.07
N LEU A 278 -4.68 -14.96 8.67
CA LEU A 278 -5.08 -13.61 9.07
C LEU A 278 -5.62 -13.58 10.50
#